data_AF-A0AAP9KT63-F1
#
_entry.id   AF-A0AAP9KT63-F1
#
_cell.length_a   1.000
_cell.length_b   1.000
_cell.length_c   1.000
_cell.angle_alpha   90.00
_cell.angle_beta   90.00
_cell.angle_gamma   90.00
#
_symmetry.space_group_name_H-M   'P 1'
#
loop_
_entity.id
_entity.type
_entity.pdbx_description
1 polymer ?
#
loop_
_entity_poly.entity_id
_entity_poly.type
_entity_poly.pdbx_seq_one_letter_code
_entity_poly.pdbx_strand_id
1 'polypeptide(L)'
;MERYEFVATTTNKEKMITVIFSVTMVGLLVGLALVSYYFELDNYIKPYSLFKSLTIVLILGICFLSARKLQELLSKKYVVELDGNNIRIWGNDKEIMSGTVIFCEIDYNKQKVGDKALRVDIYTHTDKIKFRARSKRVRTIEGEYTWNPLGTGEVSDIETLLSLGRKLKDIT
;
A
#
# COMPACT_ATOMS: atom_id res chain seq x y z
N MET A 1 7.64 26.60 12.66
CA MET A 1 6.94 25.86 11.60
C MET A 1 7.83 24.72 11.11
N GLU A 2 7.46 23.49 11.44
CA GLU A 2 8.17 22.27 11.02
C GLU A 2 7.53 21.74 9.73
N ARG A 3 8.33 21.23 8.79
CA ARG A 3 7.87 20.72 7.49
C ARG A 3 8.36 19.30 7.28
N TYR A 4 7.45 18.41 6.91
CA TYR A 4 7.70 16.99 6.67
C TYR A 4 7.30 16.62 5.24
N GLU A 5 8.19 15.94 4.52
CA GLU A 5 7.91 15.45 3.16
C GLU A 5 8.09 13.94 3.11
N PHE A 6 7.07 13.24 2.61
CA PHE A 6 7.12 11.79 2.50
C PHE A 6 6.20 11.26 1.40
N VAL A 7 6.52 10.08 0.88
CA VAL A 7 5.66 9.32 -0.03
C VAL A 7 4.85 8.28 0.74
N ALA A 8 3.53 8.34 0.62
CA ALA A 8 2.63 7.39 1.25
C ALA A 8 1.41 7.10 0.36
N THR A 9 0.67 6.06 0.72
CA THR A 9 -0.68 5.80 0.21
C THR A 9 -1.69 6.05 1.34
N THR A 10 -2.91 6.47 1.00
CA THR A 10 -3.98 6.59 2.00
C THR A 10 -4.65 5.24 2.23
N THR A 11 -5.09 4.91 3.44
CA THR A 11 -5.73 3.61 3.75
C THR A 11 -6.93 3.30 2.85
N ASN A 12 -7.73 4.29 2.43
CA ASN A 12 -8.86 4.07 1.52
C ASN A 12 -8.40 3.56 0.14
N LYS A 13 -7.31 4.12 -0.38
CA LYS A 13 -6.71 3.69 -1.65
C LYS A 13 -6.07 2.32 -1.54
N GLU A 14 -5.38 2.04 -0.44
CA GLU A 14 -4.80 0.71 -0.20
C GLU A 14 -5.88 -0.38 -0.17
N LYS A 15 -6.99 -0.15 0.56
CA LYS A 15 -8.15 -1.04 0.56
C LYS A 15 -8.74 -1.22 -0.85
N MET A 16 -8.85 -0.14 -1.62
CA MET A 16 -9.33 -0.19 -3.00
C MET A 16 -8.44 -1.09 -3.88
N ILE A 17 -7.11 -0.99 -3.77
CA ILE A 17 -6.18 -1.85 -4.51
C ILE A 17 -6.38 -3.32 -4.14
N THR A 18 -6.48 -3.62 -2.85
CA THR A 18 -6.71 -4.99 -2.38
C THR A 18 -8.01 -5.56 -2.97
N VAL A 19 -9.10 -4.80 -2.96
CA VAL A 19 -10.38 -5.23 -3.53
C VAL A 19 -10.29 -5.44 -5.04
N ILE A 20 -9.71 -4.49 -5.78
CA ILE A 20 -9.54 -4.61 -7.24
C ILE A 20 -8.72 -5.85 -7.59
N PHE A 21 -7.63 -6.09 -6.87
CA PHE A 21 -6.79 -7.28 -7.06
C PHE A 21 -7.59 -8.57 -6.85
N SER A 22 -8.32 -8.69 -5.73
CA SER A 22 -9.13 -9.88 -5.43
C SER A 22 -10.21 -10.13 -6.47
N VAL A 23 -10.96 -9.09 -6.85
CA VAL A 23 -12.04 -9.20 -7.85
C VAL A 23 -11.47 -9.59 -9.22
N THR A 24 -10.37 -8.98 -9.63
CA THR A 24 -9.72 -9.29 -10.92
C THR A 24 -9.22 -10.74 -10.95
N MET A 25 -8.61 -11.21 -9.87
CA MET A 25 -8.10 -12.58 -9.77
C MET A 25 -9.23 -13.61 -9.86
N VAL A 26 -10.30 -13.43 -9.08
CA VAL A 26 -11.47 -14.32 -9.12
C VAL A 26 -12.13 -14.27 -10.49
N GLY A 27 -12.31 -13.08 -11.06
CA GLY A 27 -12.90 -12.90 -12.39
C GLY A 27 -12.12 -13.63 -13.49
N LEU A 28 -10.78 -13.55 -13.48
CA LEU A 28 -9.93 -14.26 -14.43
C LEU A 28 -10.01 -15.77 -14.27
N LEU A 29 -10.02 -16.28 -13.04
CA LEU A 29 -10.14 -17.72 -12.77
C LEU A 29 -11.50 -18.27 -13.21
N VAL A 30 -12.59 -17.56 -12.88
CA VAL A 30 -13.95 -17.94 -13.29
C VAL A 30 -14.11 -17.86 -14.80
N GLY A 31 -13.61 -16.80 -15.43
CA GLY A 31 -13.63 -16.65 -16.89
C GLY A 31 -12.92 -17.80 -17.60
N LEU A 32 -11.73 -18.19 -17.11
CA LEU A 32 -11.00 -19.34 -17.63
C LEU A 32 -11.75 -20.67 -17.42
N ALA A 33 -12.38 -20.86 -16.27
CA ALA A 33 -13.19 -22.05 -16.02
C ALA A 33 -14.38 -22.13 -16.99
N LEU A 34 -15.06 -21.01 -17.23
CA LEU A 34 -16.19 -20.94 -18.17
C LEU A 34 -15.76 -21.19 -19.62
N VAL A 35 -14.65 -20.60 -20.07
CA VAL A 35 -14.08 -20.87 -21.40
C VAL A 35 -13.69 -22.34 -21.53
N SER A 36 -13.05 -22.91 -20.51
CA SER A 36 -12.64 -24.31 -20.51
C SER A 36 -13.83 -25.26 -20.58
N TYR A 37 -14.93 -24.92 -19.88
CA TYR A 37 -16.17 -25.67 -19.92
C TYR A 37 -16.86 -25.57 -21.28
N TYR A 38 -17.05 -24.35 -21.81
CA TYR A 38 -17.79 -24.11 -23.05
C TYR A 38 -17.12 -24.75 -24.28
N PHE A 39 -15.80 -24.75 -24.33
CA PHE A 39 -15.02 -25.33 -25.43
C PHE A 39 -14.59 -26.79 -25.17
N GLU A 40 -15.07 -27.40 -24.09
CA GLU A 40 -14.67 -28.75 -23.66
C GLU A 40 -13.14 -28.96 -23.60
N LEU A 41 -12.39 -27.88 -23.34
CA LEU A 41 -10.93 -27.90 -23.30
C LEU A 41 -10.40 -28.84 -22.22
N ASP A 42 -11.22 -29.17 -21.23
CA ASP A 42 -10.86 -30.11 -20.18
C ASP A 42 -10.58 -31.52 -20.74
N ASN A 43 -11.22 -31.92 -21.85
CA ASN A 43 -10.92 -33.19 -22.52
C ASN A 43 -9.55 -33.18 -23.23
N TYR A 44 -9.09 -32.02 -23.68
CA TYR A 44 -7.79 -31.84 -24.34
C TYR A 44 -6.64 -31.53 -23.37
N ILE A 45 -6.94 -30.87 -22.24
CA ILE A 45 -5.97 -30.42 -21.23
C ILE A 45 -5.78 -31.45 -20.11
N LYS A 46 -6.77 -32.34 -19.86
CA LYS A 46 -6.67 -33.46 -18.89
C LYS A 46 -5.35 -34.23 -18.91
N PRO A 47 -4.78 -34.60 -20.08
CA PRO A 47 -3.50 -35.33 -20.10
C PRO A 47 -2.28 -34.47 -19.69
N TYR A 48 -2.42 -33.14 -19.66
CA TYR A 48 -1.31 -32.22 -19.41
C TYR A 48 -1.52 -31.41 -18.11
N SER A 49 -1.38 -32.08 -16.97
CA SER A 49 -1.50 -31.48 -15.63
C SER A 49 -0.62 -30.23 -15.41
N LEU A 50 0.58 -30.20 -16.03
CA LEU A 50 1.50 -29.06 -15.96
C LEU A 50 0.98 -27.79 -16.65
N PHE A 51 0.11 -27.91 -17.65
CA PHE A 51 -0.46 -26.74 -18.32
C PHE A 51 -1.40 -25.97 -17.40
N LYS A 52 -2.23 -26.67 -16.61
CA LYS A 52 -3.15 -26.03 -15.65
C LYS A 52 -2.40 -25.22 -14.59
N SER A 53 -1.34 -25.78 -14.01
CA SER A 53 -0.53 -25.08 -13.01
C SER A 53 0.20 -23.88 -13.61
N LEU A 54 0.74 -24.01 -14.84
CA LEU A 54 1.39 -22.90 -15.53
C LEU A 54 0.43 -21.74 -15.77
N THR A 55 -0.82 -22.01 -16.19
CA THR A 55 -1.84 -20.97 -16.39
C THR A 55 -2.16 -20.24 -15.10
N ILE A 56 -2.30 -20.94 -13.98
CA ILE A 56 -2.55 -20.31 -12.66
C ILE A 56 -1.39 -19.39 -12.27
N VAL A 57 -0.14 -19.86 -12.42
CA VAL A 57 1.06 -19.04 -12.14
C VAL A 57 1.07 -17.77 -13.01
N LEU A 58 0.67 -17.89 -14.28
CA LEU A 58 0.60 -16.77 -15.21
C LEU A 58 -0.45 -15.73 -14.79
N ILE A 59 -1.65 -16.18 -14.37
CA ILE A 59 -2.71 -15.29 -13.84
C ILE A 59 -2.22 -14.58 -12.57
N LEU A 60 -1.62 -15.32 -11.64
CA LEU A 60 -1.07 -14.74 -10.41
C LEU A 60 -0.02 -13.68 -10.74
N GLY A 61 0.88 -13.96 -11.68
CA GLY A 61 1.88 -13.01 -12.17
C GLY A 61 1.26 -11.74 -12.76
N ILE A 62 0.25 -11.86 -13.63
CA ILE A 62 -0.45 -10.72 -14.23
C ILE A 62 -1.17 -9.88 -13.17
N CYS A 63 -1.91 -10.51 -12.27
CA CYS A 63 -2.61 -9.83 -11.18
C CYS A 63 -1.61 -9.08 -10.30
N PHE A 64 -0.49 -9.72 -9.96
CA PHE A 64 0.54 -9.14 -9.12
C PHE A 64 1.20 -7.92 -9.76
N LEU A 65 1.55 -7.99 -11.04
CA LEU A 65 2.08 -6.85 -11.80
C LEU A 65 1.07 -5.71 -11.88
N SER A 66 -0.21 -6.01 -11.98
CA SER A 66 -1.29 -5.02 -12.01
C SER A 66 -1.43 -4.31 -10.65
N ALA A 67 -1.47 -5.06 -9.55
CA ALA A 67 -1.52 -4.49 -8.20
C ALA A 67 -0.31 -3.58 -7.93
N ARG A 68 0.88 -4.00 -8.34
CA ARG A 68 2.10 -3.19 -8.25
C ARG A 68 1.95 -1.85 -9.00
N LYS A 69 1.49 -1.88 -10.26
CA LYS A 69 1.25 -0.64 -11.03
C LYS A 69 0.22 0.26 -10.36
N LEU A 70 -0.86 -0.29 -9.81
CA LEU A 70 -1.85 0.48 -9.06
C LEU A 70 -1.25 1.10 -7.79
N GLN A 71 -0.40 0.36 -7.07
CA GLN A 71 0.29 0.84 -5.87
C GLN A 71 1.21 2.03 -6.19
N GLU A 72 1.96 1.95 -7.30
CA GLU A 72 2.82 3.03 -7.77
C GLU A 72 2.00 4.28 -8.16
N LEU A 73 0.84 4.12 -8.82
CA LEU A 73 -0.04 5.23 -9.22
C LEU A 73 -0.74 5.92 -8.04
N LEU A 74 -1.05 5.16 -6.99
CA LEU A 74 -1.83 5.66 -5.84
C LEU A 74 -0.94 6.21 -4.72
N SER A 75 0.35 5.85 -4.73
CA SER A 75 1.38 6.46 -3.90
C SER A 75 1.56 7.92 -4.33
N LYS A 76 1.40 8.83 -3.37
CA LYS A 76 1.52 10.27 -3.61
C LYS A 76 2.55 10.88 -2.68
N LYS A 77 3.18 11.97 -3.14
CA LYS A 77 4.01 12.81 -2.29
C LYS A 77 3.10 13.70 -1.44
N TYR A 78 3.34 13.70 -0.14
CA TYR A 78 2.68 14.58 0.81
C TYR A 78 3.69 15.55 1.42
N VAL A 79 3.21 16.76 1.66
CA VAL A 79 3.92 17.78 2.43
C VAL A 79 3.04 18.14 3.60
N VAL A 80 3.57 17.97 4.81
CA VAL A 80 2.88 18.28 6.05
C VAL A 80 3.60 19.42 6.73
N GLU A 81 2.86 20.48 7.00
CA GLU A 81 3.32 21.64 7.75
C GLU A 81 2.68 21.62 9.13
N LEU A 82 3.53 21.73 10.16
CA LEU A 82 3.12 21.73 11.56
C LEU A 82 3.48 23.08 12.19
N ASP A 83 2.47 23.72 12.79
CA ASP A 83 2.62 24.95 13.55
C ASP A 83 1.92 24.81 14.91
N GLY A 84 2.68 24.40 15.92
CA GLY A 84 2.14 23.99 17.22
C GLY A 84 1.20 22.77 17.06
N ASN A 85 -0.06 22.92 17.48
CA ASN A 85 -1.11 21.90 17.31
C ASN A 85 -1.84 21.97 15.96
N ASN A 86 -1.57 22.99 15.14
CA ASN A 86 -2.21 23.13 13.84
C ASN A 86 -1.41 22.38 12.77
N ILE A 87 -2.11 21.57 11.98
CA ILE A 87 -1.56 20.82 10.86
C ILE A 87 -2.14 21.35 9.56
N ARG A 88 -1.31 21.39 8.51
CA ARG A 88 -1.75 21.55 7.12
C ARG A 88 -1.11 20.45 6.28
N ILE A 89 -1.93 19.74 5.54
CA ILE A 89 -1.52 18.60 4.73
C ILE A 89 -1.82 18.90 3.28
N TRP A 90 -0.76 18.85 2.47
CA TRP A 90 -0.81 18.99 1.02
C TRP A 90 -0.49 17.65 0.36
N GLY A 91 -1.22 17.30 -0.69
CA GLY A 91 -0.87 16.16 -1.54
C GLY A 91 -0.99 16.54 -3.01
N ASN A 92 0.11 16.37 -3.76
CA ASN A 92 0.27 16.89 -5.12
C ASN A 92 -0.19 18.36 -5.24
N ASP A 93 0.36 19.23 -4.38
CA ASP A 93 0.15 20.68 -4.39
C ASP A 93 -1.29 21.16 -4.13
N LYS A 94 -2.18 20.27 -3.69
CA LYS A 94 -3.53 20.61 -3.22
C LYS A 94 -3.65 20.38 -1.73
N GLU A 95 -4.24 21.33 -1.01
CA GLU A 95 -4.57 21.16 0.41
C GLU A 95 -5.64 20.08 0.55
N ILE A 96 -5.36 19.07 1.38
CA ILE A 96 -6.24 17.91 1.61
C ILE A 96 -6.89 17.99 2.99
N MET A 97 -6.17 18.52 3.96
CA MET A 97 -6.65 18.62 5.34
C MET A 97 -5.91 19.75 6.05
N SER A 98 -6.63 20.54 6.85
CA SER A 98 -6.03 21.46 7.80
C SER A 98 -6.85 21.54 9.08
N GLY A 99 -6.22 21.98 10.17
CA GLY A 99 -6.89 22.21 11.45
C GLY A 99 -6.05 21.80 12.65
N THR A 100 -6.66 21.89 13.83
CA THR A 100 -6.01 21.48 15.08
C THR A 100 -6.07 19.96 15.24
N VAL A 101 -4.92 19.35 15.48
CA VAL A 101 -4.82 17.91 15.74
C VAL A 101 -5.34 17.61 17.14
N ILE A 102 -6.26 16.65 17.22
CA ILE A 102 -6.86 16.19 18.49
C ILE A 102 -6.23 14.88 18.91
N PHE A 103 -5.93 14.01 17.94
CA PHE A 103 -5.45 12.67 18.22
C PHE A 103 -4.60 12.14 17.07
N CYS A 104 -3.56 11.39 17.42
CA CYS A 104 -2.68 10.70 16.51
C CYS A 104 -2.48 9.25 16.95
N GLU A 105 -2.75 8.31 16.05
CA GLU A 105 -2.50 6.89 16.25
C GLU A 105 -1.35 6.43 15.35
N ILE A 106 -0.37 5.75 15.94
CA ILE A 106 0.79 5.22 15.22
C ILE A 106 0.83 3.72 15.41
N ASP A 107 0.78 3.00 14.30
CA ASP A 107 1.04 1.56 14.25
C ASP A 107 2.26 1.34 13.37
N TYR A 108 3.39 1.05 14.02
CA TYR A 108 4.67 0.83 13.37
C TYR A 108 5.13 -0.60 13.56
N ASN A 109 5.22 -1.34 12.46
CA ASN A 109 5.80 -2.67 12.49
C ASN A 109 7.33 -2.58 12.54
N LYS A 110 7.89 -2.75 13.75
CA LYS A 110 9.33 -2.70 14.05
C LYS A 110 10.10 -3.98 13.70
N GLN A 111 9.49 -4.93 12.99
CA GLN A 111 10.17 -6.19 12.68
C GLN A 111 11.53 -5.94 12.00
N LYS A 112 12.59 -6.57 12.55
CA LYS A 112 13.96 -6.45 12.03
C LYS A 112 14.13 -7.15 10.67
N VAL A 113 13.25 -8.11 10.39
CA VAL A 113 13.20 -8.95 9.19
C VAL A 113 11.80 -8.78 8.59
N GLY A 114 11.69 -8.62 7.27
CA GLY A 114 10.42 -8.43 6.58
C GLY A 114 10.02 -6.97 6.34
N ASP A 115 8.73 -6.78 6.07
CA ASP A 115 8.15 -5.51 5.62
C ASP A 115 8.15 -4.45 6.72
N LYS A 116 8.99 -3.43 6.56
CA LYS A 116 8.83 -2.16 7.28
C LYS A 116 7.56 -1.48 6.77
N ALA A 117 6.54 -1.49 7.60
CA ALA A 117 5.25 -0.85 7.35
C ALA A 117 4.90 0.08 8.51
N LEU A 118 4.39 1.25 8.16
CA LEU A 118 3.95 2.27 9.09
C LEU A 118 2.54 2.72 8.73
N ARG A 119 1.72 2.87 9.76
CA ARG A 119 0.43 3.55 9.70
C ARG A 119 0.41 4.70 10.68
N VAL A 120 -0.02 5.85 10.18
CA VAL A 120 -0.26 7.04 10.99
C VAL A 120 -1.66 7.54 10.66
N ASP A 121 -2.54 7.51 11.65
CA ASP A 121 -3.89 8.05 11.55
C ASP A 121 -3.92 9.38 12.33
N ILE A 122 -4.30 10.46 11.65
CA ILE A 122 -4.38 11.81 12.21
C ILE A 122 -5.84 12.25 12.21
N TYR A 123 -6.29 12.79 13.33
CA TYR A 123 -7.66 13.24 13.54
C TYR A 123 -7.67 14.73 13.93
N THR A 124 -8.50 15.51 13.24
CA THR A 124 -8.87 16.89 13.59
C THR A 124 -10.35 16.94 13.99
N HIS A 125 -10.87 18.12 14.32
CA HIS A 125 -12.29 18.28 14.68
C HIS A 125 -13.23 17.97 13.51
N THR A 126 -12.80 18.26 12.29
CA THR A 126 -13.61 18.16 11.07
C THR A 126 -13.25 16.94 10.24
N ASP A 127 -11.99 16.51 10.29
CA ASP A 127 -11.43 15.60 9.30
C ASP A 127 -10.55 14.51 9.92
N LYS A 128 -10.29 13.49 9.13
CA LYS A 128 -9.31 12.45 9.45
C LYS A 128 -8.57 12.02 8.21
N ILE A 129 -7.27 11.78 8.36
CA ILE A 129 -6.45 11.19 7.29
C ILE A 129 -5.69 9.99 7.85
N LYS A 130 -5.56 8.96 7.01
CA LYS A 130 -4.86 7.72 7.38
C LYS A 130 -3.79 7.44 6.36
N PHE A 131 -2.54 7.59 6.78
CA PHE A 131 -1.37 7.30 5.96
C PHE A 131 -0.92 5.87 6.16
N ARG A 132 -0.55 5.23 5.06
CA ARG A 132 0.15 3.96 5.03
C ARG A 132 1.42 4.10 4.20
N ALA A 133 2.55 3.80 4.81
CA ALA A 133 3.84 3.74 4.15
C ALA A 133 4.41 2.33 4.27
N ARG A 134 4.86 1.75 3.16
CA ARG A 134 5.56 0.47 3.09
C ARG A 134 6.86 0.66 2.34
N SER A 135 7.95 0.10 2.87
CA SER A 135 9.26 0.23 2.25
C SER A 135 9.32 -0.58 0.96
N LYS A 136 9.81 0.02 -0.13
CA LYS A 136 10.18 -0.68 -1.37
C LYS A 136 11.34 -1.66 -1.19
N ARG A 137 12.06 -1.60 -0.06
CA ARG A 137 13.13 -2.53 0.28
C ARG A 137 12.86 -3.25 1.60
N VAL A 138 13.03 -4.56 1.60
CA VAL A 138 12.74 -5.45 2.71
C VAL A 138 13.99 -6.20 3.10
N ARG A 139 14.25 -6.31 4.39
CA ARG A 139 15.39 -7.09 4.87
C ARG A 139 15.01 -8.57 4.93
N THR A 140 15.74 -9.42 4.21
CA THR A 140 15.59 -10.87 4.27
C THR A 140 16.14 -11.41 5.59
N ILE A 141 15.86 -12.69 5.88
CA ILE A 141 16.38 -13.39 7.07
C ILE A 141 17.92 -13.40 7.06
N GLU A 142 18.51 -13.50 5.88
CA GLU A 142 19.97 -13.47 5.65
C GLU A 142 20.57 -12.06 5.80
N GLY A 143 19.73 -11.04 5.98
CA GLY A 143 20.15 -9.67 6.21
C GLY A 143 20.34 -8.84 4.95
N GLU A 144 20.18 -9.44 3.76
CA GLU A 144 20.18 -8.74 2.47
C GLU A 144 18.89 -7.94 2.26
N TYR A 145 18.93 -6.92 1.40
CA TYR A 145 17.75 -6.16 1.03
C TYR A 145 17.16 -6.66 -0.29
N THR A 146 15.94 -7.20 -0.23
CA THR A 146 15.14 -7.54 -1.41
C THR A 146 14.10 -6.47 -1.72
N TRP A 147 13.56 -6.50 -2.93
CA TRP A 147 12.55 -5.54 -3.38
C TRP A 147 11.14 -5.94 -2.92
N ASN A 148 10.39 -4.97 -2.38
CA ASN A 148 8.99 -5.13 -2.01
C ASN A 148 8.07 -4.62 -3.13
N PRO A 149 7.31 -5.51 -3.77
CA PRO A 149 6.36 -5.16 -4.84
C PRO A 149 5.19 -4.29 -4.37
N LEU A 150 4.87 -4.30 -3.07
CA LEU A 150 3.80 -3.52 -2.46
C LEU A 150 4.32 -2.27 -1.73
N GLY A 151 5.63 -1.99 -1.86
CA GLY A 151 6.26 -0.81 -1.28
C GLY A 151 5.75 0.47 -1.91
N THR A 152 5.35 1.43 -1.06
CA THR A 152 4.83 2.74 -1.48
C THR A 152 5.90 3.81 -1.48
N GLY A 153 6.91 3.69 -0.61
CA GLY A 153 7.95 4.70 -0.40
C GLY A 153 9.30 4.08 -0.02
N GLU A 154 10.29 4.94 0.17
CA GLU A 154 11.60 4.55 0.69
C GLU A 154 11.59 4.38 2.21
N VAL A 155 12.69 3.87 2.76
CA VAL A 155 12.86 3.75 4.22
C VAL A 155 12.87 5.13 4.88
N SER A 156 13.45 6.13 4.20
CA SER A 156 13.47 7.54 4.63
C SER A 156 12.06 8.13 4.74
N ASP A 157 11.18 7.86 3.77
CA ASP A 157 9.77 8.29 3.81
C ASP A 157 9.05 7.76 5.06
N ILE A 158 9.31 6.50 5.41
CA ILE A 158 8.75 5.87 6.61
C ILE A 158 9.30 6.53 7.87
N GLU A 159 10.60 6.81 7.92
CA GLU A 159 11.24 7.46 9.07
C GLU A 159 10.72 8.90 9.27
N THR A 160 10.55 9.65 8.18
CA THR A 160 9.95 10.99 8.21
C THR A 160 8.51 10.95 8.71
N LEU A 161 7.69 10.03 8.19
CA LEU A 161 6.31 9.85 8.64
C LEU A 161 6.23 9.37 10.10
N LEU A 162 7.17 8.54 10.55
CA LEU A 162 7.25 8.09 11.95
C LEU A 162 7.62 9.25 12.88
N SER A 163 8.57 10.10 12.45
CA SER A 163 8.97 11.30 13.18
C SER A 163 7.79 12.26 13.35
N LEU A 164 7.07 12.55 12.26
CA LEU A 164 5.83 13.33 12.29
C LEU A 164 4.81 12.72 13.25
N GLY A 165 4.54 11.42 13.14
CA GLY A 165 3.57 10.75 14.00
C GLY A 165 3.92 10.89 15.48
N ARG A 166 5.19 10.67 15.85
CA ARG A 166 5.68 10.83 17.24
C ARG A 166 5.51 12.26 17.73
N LYS A 167 5.90 13.23 16.92
CA LYS A 167 5.76 14.64 17.24
C LYS A 167 4.30 15.01 17.53
N LEU A 168 3.37 14.54 16.70
CA LEU A 168 1.94 14.75 16.92
C LEU A 168 1.46 14.09 18.20
N LYS A 169 1.92 12.88 18.49
CA LYS A 169 1.57 12.14 19.72
C LYS A 169 2.12 12.81 21.00
N ASP A 170 3.23 13.53 20.91
CA ASP A 170 3.77 14.30 22.04
C ASP A 170 2.96 15.60 22.29
N ILE A 171 2.20 16.06 21.30
CA ILE A 171 1.44 17.32 21.30
C ILE A 171 -0.04 17.11 21.68
N THR A 172 -0.60 15.91 21.45
CA THR A 172 -1.96 15.48 21.84
C THR A 172 -1.94 14.52 23.01
#